data_AF-X1QT95-F1
#
_entry.id   AF-X1QT95-F1
#
_cell.length_a   1.000
_cell.length_b   1.000
_cell.length_c   1.000
_cell.angle_alpha   90.00
_cell.angle_beta   90.00
_cell.angle_gamma   90.00
#
_symmetry.space_group_name_H-M   'P 1'
#
loop_
_entity.id
_entity.type
_entity.pdbx_description
1 polymer ?
#
loop_
_entity_poly.entity_id
_entity_poly.type
_entity_poly.pdbx_seq_one_letter_code
_entity_poly.pdbx_strand_id
1 'polypeptide(L)'
;MYCLRPFAVEVRIILVVHPTRGRIILLSTDRSLPALKIIKAYGIRFKIEVGFKQAIRTLGTYAYHFWMKAMEKIKRRTGDQEVYNKAESCQEQVQRKLKA
;
A
#
# COMPACT_ATOMS: atom_id res chain seq x y z
N MET A 1 -15.56 -2.60 -18.08
CA MET A 1 -15.75 -1.14 -18.10
C MET A 1 -16.46 -0.76 -16.80
N TYR A 2 -15.71 -0.40 -15.76
CA TYR A 2 -16.30 -0.08 -14.44
C TYR A 2 -16.75 1.39 -14.46
N CYS A 3 -18.05 1.61 -14.64
CA CYS A 3 -18.68 2.92 -14.52
C CYS A 3 -18.61 3.34 -13.05
N LEU A 4 -17.76 4.32 -12.73
CA LEU A 4 -17.70 4.90 -11.39
C LEU A 4 -19.03 5.60 -11.11
N ARG A 5 -19.81 5.04 -10.18
CA ARG A 5 -21.07 5.62 -9.71
C ARG A 5 -20.74 6.90 -8.92
N PRO A 6 -21.28 8.08 -9.28
CA PRO A 6 -21.02 9.30 -8.53
C PRO A 6 -21.70 9.18 -7.16
N PHE A 7 -20.90 8.98 -6.12
CA PHE A 7 -21.37 9.03 -4.74
C PHE A 7 -21.44 10.50 -4.32
N ALA A 8 -22.66 11.05 -4.29
CA ALA A 8 -22.94 12.35 -3.70
C ALA A 8 -22.95 12.21 -2.16
N VAL A 9 -21.76 12.08 -1.57
CA VAL A 9 -21.61 12.01 -0.11
C VAL A 9 -21.20 13.38 0.39
N GLU A 10 -21.97 13.92 1.33
CA GLU A 10 -21.62 15.16 2.01
C GLU A 10 -20.35 14.97 2.84
N VAL A 11 -19.41 15.89 2.69
CA VAL A 11 -18.11 15.86 3.37
C VAL A 11 -17.81 17.19 4.03
N ARG A 12 -17.12 17.12 5.17
CA ARG A 12 -16.56 18.30 5.83
C ARG A 12 -15.19 18.61 5.23
N ILE A 13 -15.03 19.83 4.74
CA ILE A 13 -13.76 20.35 4.24
C ILE A 13 -13.09 21.18 5.34
N ILE A 14 -11.82 20.91 5.60
CA ILE A 14 -11.01 21.64 6.59
C ILE A 14 -9.78 22.20 5.87
N LEU A 15 -9.65 23.52 5.89
CA LEU A 15 -8.50 24.24 5.36
C LEU A 15 -7.53 24.51 6.50
N VAL A 16 -6.30 23.99 6.39
CA VAL A 16 -5.28 24.07 7.43
C VAL A 16 -4.08 24.83 6.90
N VAL A 17 -3.61 25.82 7.65
CA VAL A 17 -2.32 26.47 7.42
C VAL A 17 -1.34 25.95 8.47
N HIS A 18 -0.50 24.99 8.09
CA HIS A 18 0.46 24.37 8.98
C HIS A 18 1.80 25.11 8.94
N PRO A 19 2.43 25.44 10.09
CA PRO A 19 3.65 26.24 10.13
C PRO A 19 4.83 25.61 9.37
N THR A 20 4.96 24.27 9.41
CA THR A 20 6.08 23.57 8.77
C THR A 20 5.71 22.80 7.49
N ARG A 21 4.42 22.60 7.22
CA ARG A 21 3.95 21.76 6.10
C ARG A 21 3.17 22.53 5.04
N GLY A 22 2.97 23.84 5.26
CA GLY A 22 2.23 24.70 4.35
C GLY A 22 0.72 24.51 4.43
N ARG A 23 0.04 24.82 3.33
CA ARG A 23 -1.43 24.76 3.24
C ARG A 23 -1.88 23.35 2.90
N ILE A 24 -2.80 22.81 3.69
CA ILE A 24 -3.32 21.44 3.57
C ILE A 24 -4.84 21.52 3.53
N ILE A 25 -5.45 20.75 2.63
CA ILE A 25 -6.90 20.56 2.57
C ILE A 25 -7.19 19.15 3.06
N LEU A 26 -8.00 19.03 4.11
CA LEU A 26 -8.46 17.74 4.64
C LEU A 26 -9.96 17.59 4.38
N LEU A 27 -10.36 16.39 4.01
CA LEU A 27 -11.77 16.01 3.87
C LEU A 27 -12.09 14.92 4.88
N SER A 28 -13.26 15.01 5.49
CA SER A 28 -13.78 13.97 6.39
C SER A 28 -15.25 13.70 6.11
N THR A 29 -15.62 12.42 6.09
CA THR A 29 -17.00 11.97 6.00
C THR A 29 -17.74 12.15 7.33
N ASP A 30 -17.02 12.13 8.45
CA ASP A 30 -17.59 12.32 9.78
C ASP A 30 -17.65 13.81 10.13
N ARG A 31 -18.88 14.31 10.22
CA ARG A 31 -19.19 15.71 10.53
C ARG A 31 -19.29 15.98 12.04
N SER A 32 -19.35 14.95 12.88
CA SER A 32 -19.42 15.11 14.34
C SER A 32 -18.07 15.47 14.94
N LEU A 33 -16.97 15.09 14.27
CA LEU A 33 -15.62 15.30 14.77
C LEU A 33 -15.19 16.78 14.65
N PRO A 34 -14.62 17.37 15.72
CA PRO A 34 -14.06 18.71 15.65
C PRO A 34 -12.81 18.73 14.76
N ALA A 35 -12.60 19.85 14.06
CA ALA A 35 -11.51 20.02 13.08
C ALA A 35 -10.13 19.66 13.66
N LEU A 36 -9.86 20.03 14.92
CA LEU A 36 -8.59 19.73 15.59
C LEU A 36 -8.36 18.22 15.79
N LYS A 37 -9.40 17.43 16.05
CA LYS A 37 -9.28 15.95 16.11
C LYS A 37 -8.99 15.37 14.73
N ILE A 38 -9.58 15.91 13.67
CA ILE A 38 -9.33 15.47 12.29
C ILE A 38 -7.88 15.76 11.89
N ILE A 39 -7.34 16.93 12.25
CA ILE A 39 -5.92 17.28 12.03
C ILE A 39 -5.00 16.31 12.81
N LYS A 40 -5.31 16.03 14.08
CA LYS A 40 -4.55 15.06 14.88
C LYS A 40 -4.58 13.66 14.26
N ALA A 41 -5.75 13.20 13.81
CA ALA A 41 -5.90 11.92 13.15
C ALA A 41 -5.08 11.86 11.85
N TYR A 42 -5.12 12.92 11.04
CA TYR A 42 -4.28 13.03 9.85
C TYR A 42 -2.77 12.97 10.18
N GLY A 43 -2.35 13.56 11.30
CA GLY A 43 -0.96 13.51 11.76
C GLY A 43 -0.45 12.07 12.00
N ILE A 44 -1.33 11.15 12.38
CA ILE A 44 -0.98 9.74 12.60
C ILE A 44 -0.63 9.03 11.28
N ARG A 45 -1.03 9.55 10.12
CA ARG A 45 -0.69 8.99 8.80
C ARG A 45 0.81 8.81 8.60
N PHE A 46 1.66 9.61 9.24
CA PHE A 46 3.11 9.45 9.14
C PHE A 46 3.58 8.06 9.65
N LYS A 47 2.83 7.42 10.55
CA LYS A 47 3.18 6.09 11.08
C LYS A 47 3.24 5.03 9.98
N ILE A 48 2.33 5.06 9.00
CA ILE A 48 2.37 4.09 7.90
C ILE A 48 3.62 4.31 7.03
N GLU A 49 4.03 5.56 6.80
CA GLU A 49 5.20 5.89 6.00
C GLU A 49 6.50 5.43 6.69
N VAL A 50 6.62 5.67 8.00
CA VAL A 50 7.75 5.12 8.79
C VAL A 50 7.72 3.60 8.83
N GLY A 51 6.55 3.01 9.00
CA GLY A 51 6.36 1.56 8.95
C GLY A 51 6.86 0.97 7.64
N PHE A 52 6.43 1.53 6.50
CA PHE A 52 6.90 1.10 5.17
C PHE A 52 8.40 1.31 4.99
N LYS A 53 8.93 2.46 5.44
CA LYS A 53 10.37 2.76 5.36
C LYS A 53 11.20 1.73 6.12
N GLN A 54 10.75 1.32 7.31
CA GLN A 54 11.39 0.29 8.14
C GLN A 54 11.21 -1.11 7.55
N ALA A 55 10.03 -1.43 7.03
CA ALA A 55 9.74 -2.71 6.41
C ALA A 55 10.62 -2.95 5.16
N ILE A 56 10.79 -1.92 4.32
CA ILE A 56 11.66 -1.99 3.13
C ILE A 56 13.14 -2.07 3.53
N ARG A 57 13.63 -1.18 4.41
CA ARG A 57 15.06 -1.00 4.65
C ARG A 57 15.67 -1.95 5.69
N THR A 58 14.91 -2.32 6.71
CA THR A 58 15.44 -3.07 7.87
C THR A 58 14.98 -4.51 7.86
N LEU A 59 13.72 -4.75 7.55
CA LEU A 59 13.17 -6.12 7.50
C LEU A 59 13.31 -6.75 6.12
N GLY A 60 13.50 -5.95 5.07
CA GLY A 60 13.49 -6.45 3.71
C GLY A 60 12.20 -7.20 3.38
N THR A 61 11.04 -6.77 3.89
CA THR A 61 9.76 -7.49 3.67
C THR A 61 9.39 -7.62 2.19
N TYR A 62 9.81 -6.65 1.36
CA TYR A 62 9.70 -6.72 -0.11
C TYR A 62 10.91 -7.38 -0.79
N ALA A 63 12.02 -7.56 -0.05
CA ALA A 63 13.14 -8.40 -0.46
C ALA A 63 12.92 -9.88 -0.11
N TYR A 64 11.94 -10.21 0.74
CA TYR A 64 11.34 -11.53 0.85
C TYR A 64 10.56 -11.83 -0.43
N HIS A 65 11.33 -12.00 -1.50
CA HIS A 65 10.79 -12.44 -2.76
C HIS A 65 10.16 -13.82 -2.52
N PHE A 66 8.95 -13.96 -3.03
CA PHE A 66 8.37 -15.27 -3.32
C PHE A 66 9.29 -16.16 -4.17
N TRP A 67 10.40 -15.63 -4.73
CA TRP A 67 11.47 -16.40 -5.37
C TRP A 67 11.97 -17.53 -4.48
N MET A 68 11.56 -18.72 -4.90
CA MET A 68 12.16 -19.95 -4.47
C MET A 68 13.38 -20.19 -5.36
N LYS A 69 14.38 -20.92 -4.84
CA LYS A 69 15.56 -21.34 -5.61
C LYS A 69 15.21 -22.04 -6.93
N ALA A 70 14.02 -22.66 -7.00
CA ALA A 70 13.49 -23.32 -8.18
C ALA A 70 12.92 -22.38 -9.27
N MET A 71 12.76 -21.07 -9.00
CA MET A 71 12.32 -20.12 -10.00
C MET A 71 13.48 -19.66 -10.90
N GLU A 72 13.24 -19.63 -12.20
CA GLU A 72 14.21 -19.10 -13.16
C GLU A 72 14.45 -17.60 -12.94
N LYS A 73 15.72 -17.19 -13.03
CA LYS A 73 16.12 -15.79 -12.85
C LYS A 73 15.63 -14.95 -14.03
N ILE A 74 14.89 -13.89 -13.73
CA ILE A 74 14.40 -12.94 -14.72
C ILE A 74 15.38 -11.77 -14.85
N LYS A 75 15.56 -11.24 -16.06
CA LYS A 75 16.32 -9.99 -16.29
C LYS A 75 15.52 -8.80 -15.74
N ARG A 76 16.23 -7.71 -15.39
CA ARG A 76 15.60 -6.47 -14.91
C ARG A 76 14.72 -5.88 -16.03
N ARG A 77 13.54 -5.38 -15.67
CA ARG A 77 12.50 -4.79 -16.56
C ARG A 77 11.73 -5.77 -17.46
N THR A 78 11.80 -7.07 -17.22
CA THR A 78 11.09 -8.07 -18.04
C THR A 78 9.63 -8.28 -17.62
N GLY A 79 9.17 -7.65 -16.54
CA GLY A 79 7.79 -7.79 -16.04
C GLY A 79 7.64 -8.98 -15.09
N ASP A 80 6.38 -9.38 -14.88
CA ASP A 80 6.03 -10.48 -13.97
C ASP A 80 6.30 -11.84 -14.60
N GLN A 81 6.68 -12.82 -13.77
CA GLN A 81 6.88 -14.19 -14.23
C GLN A 81 5.58 -14.97 -14.19
N GLU A 82 5.17 -15.51 -15.34
CA GLU A 82 4.11 -16.50 -15.37
C GLU A 82 4.59 -17.81 -14.74
N VAL A 83 3.97 -18.20 -13.64
CA VAL A 83 4.29 -19.45 -12.92
C VAL A 83 3.64 -20.65 -13.60
N TYR A 84 2.49 -20.44 -14.26
CA TYR A 84 1.68 -21.50 -14.88
C TYR A 84 2.38 -22.20 -16.04
N ASN A 85 3.29 -21.51 -16.74
CA ASN A 85 4.00 -22.04 -17.91
C ASN A 85 5.36 -22.68 -17.55
N LYS A 86 5.68 -22.83 -16.26
CA LYS A 86 6.96 -23.39 -15.80
C LYS A 86 6.86 -24.86 -15.40
N ALA A 87 8.03 -25.50 -15.28
CA ALA A 87 8.19 -26.87 -14.79
C ALA A 87 7.38 -27.16 -13.53
N GLU A 88 6.78 -28.35 -13.49
CA GLU A 88 5.85 -28.82 -12.45
C GLU A 88 6.42 -28.67 -11.03
N SER A 89 7.71 -29.01 -10.84
CA SER A 89 8.42 -28.84 -9.56
C SER A 89 8.44 -27.39 -9.04
N CYS A 90 8.48 -26.39 -9.93
CA CYS A 90 8.39 -24.99 -9.53
C CYS A 90 6.96 -24.64 -9.10
N GLN A 91 5.95 -25.19 -9.76
CA GLN A 91 4.54 -24.93 -9.44
C GLN A 91 4.16 -25.51 -8.07
N GLU A 92 4.54 -26.76 -7.81
CA GLU A 92 4.26 -27.45 -6.54
C GLU A 92 4.86 -26.71 -5.34
N GLN A 93 6.10 -26.22 -5.48
CA GLN A 93 6.75 -25.46 -4.41
C GLN A 93 6.04 -24.12 -4.18
N VAL A 94 5.52 -23.46 -5.23
CA VAL A 94 4.77 -22.21 -5.09
C VAL A 94 3.46 -22.48 -4.36
N GLN A 95 2.76 -23.55 -4.75
CA GLN A 95 1.53 -23.99 -4.11
C GLN A 95 1.75 -24.33 -2.63
N ARG A 96 2.85 -25.01 -2.29
CA ARG A 96 3.24 -25.28 -0.90
C ARG A 96 3.46 -24.01 -0.10
N LYS A 97 4.11 -23.01 -0.68
CA LYS A 97 4.42 -21.73 -0.04
C LYS A 97 3.18 -20.84 0.14
N LEU A 98 2.22 -20.90 -0.79
CA LEU A 98 0.94 -20.17 -0.67
C LEU A 98 0.01 -20.78 0.39
N LYS A 99 0.17 -22.06 0.70
CA LYS A 99 -0.63 -22.79 1.70
C LYS A 99 -0.07 -22.68 3.13
N ALA A 100 1.14 -22.14 3.31
CA ALA A 100 1.81 -21.97 4.60
C ALA A 100 1.60 -20.56 5.16
#